data_AF-A0A3N2GQV0-F1
#
_entry.id   AF-A0A3N2GQV0-F1
#
_cell.length_a   1.000
_cell.length_b   1.000
_cell.length_c   1.000
_cell.angle_alpha   90.00
_cell.angle_beta   90.00
_cell.angle_gamma   90.00
#
_symmetry.space_group_name_H-M   'P 1'
#
loop_
_entity.id
_entity.type
_entity.pdbx_description
1 polymer ?
#
loop_
_entity_poly.entity_id
_entity_poly.type
_entity_poly.pdbx_seq_one_letter_code
_entity_poly.pdbx_strand_id
1 'polypeptide(L)'
;MSYLEINTSPAEIRSLGDQIALNGSDLANLASSANGEHDQKVGGPDMAVFGNDDLGKQFKPTYRGTPGSTGVKGFDATNAGQFFASMKQIGDELGDLGGGLRSAVDGQMGTELDNLAAINKIDPPA
;
A
#
# COMPACT_ATOMS: atom_id res chain seq x y z
N MET A 1 30.28 -5.59 -22.57
CA MET A 1 29.54 -5.36 -21.32
C MET A 1 28.44 -4.37 -21.63
N SER A 2 27.17 -4.78 -21.52
CA SER A 2 26.02 -3.92 -21.79
C SER A 2 25.81 -3.03 -20.57
N TYR A 3 26.12 -1.74 -20.68
CA TYR A 3 25.67 -0.77 -19.70
C TYR A 3 24.15 -0.72 -19.80
N LEU A 4 23.46 -1.07 -18.70
CA LEU A 4 22.07 -0.68 -18.53
C LEU A 4 22.07 0.85 -18.44
N GLU A 5 21.82 1.53 -19.56
CA GLU A 5 21.46 2.95 -19.55
C GLU A 5 20.10 3.05 -18.87
N ILE A 6 20.13 3.27 -17.55
CA ILE A 6 18.97 3.73 -16.82
C ILE A 6 18.76 5.18 -17.28
N ASN A 7 17.90 5.35 -18.29
CA ASN A 7 17.55 6.64 -18.90
C ASN A 7 16.65 7.51 -18.01
N THR A 8 16.63 7.23 -16.70
CA THR A 8 15.83 7.90 -15.68
C THR A 8 16.79 8.39 -14.62
N SER A 9 16.78 9.69 -14.34
CA SER A 9 17.70 10.28 -13.39
C SER A 9 17.48 9.71 -11.97
N PRO A 10 18.53 9.65 -11.13
CA PRO A 10 18.39 9.27 -9.72
C PRO A 10 17.30 10.08 -8.98
N ALA A 11 17.15 11.36 -9.33
CA ALA A 11 16.11 12.23 -8.78
C ALA A 11 14.69 11.80 -9.15
N GLU A 12 14.47 11.35 -10.40
CA GLU A 12 13.18 10.83 -10.85
C GLU A 12 12.85 9.48 -10.18
N ILE A 13 13.82 8.57 -10.05
CA ILE A 13 13.63 7.29 -9.35
C ILE A 13 13.29 7.54 -7.87
N ARG A 14 13.98 8.48 -7.22
CA ARG A 14 13.66 8.91 -5.86
C ARG A 14 12.24 9.44 -5.74
N SER A 15 11.85 10.33 -6.66
CA SER A 15 10.50 10.90 -6.70
C SER A 15 9.42 9.82 -6.91
N LEU A 16 9.70 8.82 -7.76
CA LEU A 16 8.80 7.68 -7.96
C LEU A 16 8.72 6.81 -6.70
N GLY A 17 9.85 6.57 -6.03
CA GLY A 17 9.88 5.86 -4.75
C GLY A 17 9.05 6.55 -3.66
N ASP A 18 9.18 7.88 -3.54
CA ASP A 18 8.38 8.67 -2.60
C ASP A 18 6.88 8.62 -2.93
N GLN A 19 6.50 8.69 -4.22
CA GLN A 19 5.11 8.56 -4.65
C GLN A 19 4.53 7.17 -4.36
N ILE A 20 5.30 6.11 -4.62
CA ILE A 20 4.89 4.73 -4.32
C ILE A 20 4.70 4.55 -2.81
N ALA A 21 5.63 5.06 -2.00
CA ALA A 21 5.53 4.99 -0.55
C ALA A 21 4.29 5.71 -0.01
N LEU A 22 4.01 6.92 -0.53
CA LEU A 22 2.81 7.69 -0.17
C LEU A 22 1.53 6.93 -0.55
N ASN A 23 1.43 6.46 -1.79
CA ASN A 23 0.26 5.71 -2.26
C ASN A 23 0.06 4.41 -1.46
N GLY A 24 1.16 3.74 -1.10
CA GLY A 24 1.12 2.54 -0.24
C GLY A 24 0.57 2.85 1.14
N SER A 25 1.04 3.93 1.78
CA SER A 25 0.55 4.37 3.08
C SER A 25 -0.92 4.78 3.04
N ASP A 26 -1.34 5.53 2.02
CA ASP A 26 -2.73 5.93 1.84
C ASP A 26 -3.65 4.71 1.65
N LEU A 27 -3.20 3.72 0.87
CA LEU A 27 -3.91 2.46 0.68
C LEU A 27 -4.04 1.68 2.00
N ALA A 28 -2.96 1.57 2.77
CA ALA A 28 -2.96 0.88 4.06
C ALA A 28 -3.90 1.58 5.07
N ASN A 29 -3.89 2.91 5.11
CA ASN A 29 -4.77 3.70 5.97
C ASN A 29 -6.24 3.56 5.57
N LEU A 30 -6.53 3.61 4.26
CA LEU A 30 -7.88 3.41 3.73
C LEU A 30 -8.40 2.01 4.06
N ALA A 31 -7.58 0.98 3.83
CA ALA A 31 -7.93 -0.40 4.12
C ALA A 31 -8.16 -0.63 5.62
N SER A 32 -7.31 -0.06 6.47
CA SER A 32 -7.48 -0.13 7.93
C SER A 32 -8.76 0.56 8.40
N SER A 33 -9.10 1.71 7.81
CA SER A 33 -10.32 2.45 8.14
C SER A 33 -11.56 1.68 7.68
N ALA A 34 -11.55 1.16 6.46
CA ALA A 34 -12.62 0.34 5.92
C ALA A 34 -12.83 -0.94 6.72
N ASN A 35 -11.75 -1.58 7.22
CA ASN A 35 -11.86 -2.71 8.12
C ASN A 35 -12.52 -2.33 9.45
N GLY A 36 -12.11 -1.20 10.04
CA GLY A 36 -12.70 -0.71 11.28
C GLY A 36 -14.20 -0.38 11.14
N GLU A 37 -14.58 0.28 10.04
CA GLU A 37 -15.98 0.54 9.72
C GLU A 37 -16.76 -0.76 9.50
N HIS A 38 -16.20 -1.71 8.76
CA HIS A 38 -16.82 -3.02 8.55
C HIS A 38 -17.05 -3.77 9.86
N ASP A 39 -16.05 -3.83 10.75
CA ASP A 39 -16.16 -4.51 12.04
C ASP A 39 -17.21 -3.84 12.95
N GLN A 40 -17.25 -2.50 12.98
CA GLN A 40 -18.28 -1.76 13.72
C GLN A 40 -19.68 -2.02 13.15
N LYS A 41 -19.81 -2.10 11.83
CA LYS A 41 -21.10 -2.31 11.19
C LYS A 41 -21.56 -3.77 11.25
N VAL A 42 -20.68 -4.76 11.15
CA VAL A 42 -21.07 -6.19 11.15
C VAL A 42 -21.13 -6.78 12.55
N GLY A 43 -20.15 -6.45 13.39
CA GLY A 43 -19.97 -6.98 14.75
C GLY A 43 -20.30 -5.99 15.87
N GLY A 44 -20.45 -4.71 15.56
CA GLY A 44 -20.66 -3.64 16.55
C GLY A 44 -22.14 -3.28 16.82
N PRO A 45 -22.35 -2.28 17.70
CA PRO A 45 -23.67 -1.90 18.22
C PRO A 45 -24.62 -1.35 17.14
N ASP A 46 -24.11 -0.90 16.00
CA ASP A 46 -24.92 -0.41 14.88
C ASP A 46 -25.86 -1.49 14.33
N MET A 47 -25.43 -2.77 14.33
CA MET A 47 -26.32 -3.87 13.95
C MET A 47 -27.34 -4.25 15.03
N ALA A 48 -27.11 -3.83 16.28
CA ALA A 48 -28.08 -4.03 17.35
C ALA A 48 -29.30 -3.11 17.19
N VAL A 49 -29.12 -1.93 16.56
CA VAL A 49 -30.20 -0.97 16.27
C VAL A 49 -31.28 -1.58 15.38
N PHE A 50 -30.89 -2.46 14.45
CA PHE A 50 -31.83 -3.11 13.53
C PHE A 50 -32.68 -4.20 14.19
N GLY A 51 -32.60 -4.42 15.51
CA GLY A 51 -33.50 -5.33 16.22
C GLY A 51 -33.49 -6.79 15.72
N ASN A 52 -34.33 -7.63 16.31
CA ASN A 52 -34.58 -9.00 15.80
C ASN A 52 -35.99 -9.14 15.21
N ASP A 53 -36.60 -8.00 14.85
CA ASP A 53 -37.88 -7.95 14.15
C ASP A 53 -37.71 -8.34 12.69
N ASP A 54 -38.82 -8.42 11.95
CA ASP A 54 -38.81 -8.91 10.57
C ASP A 54 -38.03 -7.97 9.63
N LEU A 55 -37.93 -6.68 9.96
CA LEU A 55 -37.09 -5.72 9.25
C LEU A 55 -35.60 -6.02 9.50
N GLY A 56 -35.21 -6.22 10.76
CA GLY A 56 -33.86 -6.62 11.15
C GLY A 56 -33.42 -7.94 10.55
N LYS A 57 -34.32 -8.93 10.49
CA LYS A 57 -34.06 -10.24 9.86
C LYS A 57 -33.86 -10.14 8.35
N GLN A 58 -34.44 -9.15 7.67
CA GLN A 58 -34.21 -8.89 6.25
C GLN A 58 -32.95 -8.05 6.00
N PHE A 59 -32.65 -7.09 6.88
CA PHE A 59 -31.50 -6.20 6.74
C PHE A 59 -30.17 -6.86 7.12
N LYS A 60 -30.12 -7.59 8.24
CA LYS A 60 -28.89 -8.19 8.77
C LYS A 60 -28.20 -9.13 7.76
N PRO A 61 -28.89 -10.04 7.04
CA PRO A 61 -28.26 -10.90 6.05
C PRO A 61 -27.78 -10.14 4.81
N THR A 62 -28.56 -9.16 4.34
CA THR A 62 -28.22 -8.33 3.18
C THR A 62 -26.95 -7.51 3.43
N TYR A 63 -26.80 -6.96 4.64
CA TYR A 63 -25.63 -6.19 5.05
C TYR A 63 -24.42 -7.07 5.39
N ARG A 64 -24.65 -8.23 6.02
CA ARG A 64 -23.61 -9.25 6.28
C ARG A 64 -23.24 -10.05 5.03
N GLY A 65 -23.65 -9.58 3.85
CA GLY A 65 -23.35 -10.21 2.58
C GLY A 65 -23.99 -11.59 2.49
N THR A 66 -25.20 -11.66 1.95
CA THR A 66 -25.61 -12.88 1.25
C THR A 66 -24.53 -13.19 0.22
N PRO A 67 -23.94 -14.40 0.18
CA PRO A 67 -22.90 -14.74 -0.79
C PRO A 67 -23.33 -14.32 -2.21
N GLY A 68 -22.67 -13.30 -2.78
CA GLY A 68 -23.00 -12.76 -4.10
C GLY A 68 -23.62 -11.34 -4.17
N SER A 69 -23.87 -10.66 -3.04
CA SER A 69 -24.51 -9.31 -3.05
C SER A 69 -23.62 -8.16 -3.52
N THR A 70 -22.30 -8.35 -3.53
CA THR A 70 -21.31 -7.31 -3.89
C THR A 70 -21.05 -7.21 -5.39
N GLY A 71 -21.63 -8.12 -6.20
CA GLY A 71 -21.33 -8.23 -7.63
C GLY A 71 -19.93 -8.77 -7.95
N VAL A 72 -19.08 -8.94 -6.93
CA VAL A 72 -17.73 -9.50 -7.04
C VAL A 72 -17.78 -10.95 -6.57
N LYS A 73 -17.56 -11.87 -7.51
CA LYS A 73 -17.60 -13.31 -7.25
C LYS A 73 -16.53 -13.68 -6.21
N GLY A 74 -16.96 -14.20 -5.05
CA GLY A 74 -16.07 -14.61 -3.96
C GLY A 74 -15.81 -13.55 -2.88
N PHE A 75 -16.45 -12.38 -2.95
CA PHE A 75 -16.37 -11.35 -1.90
C PHE A 75 -17.70 -11.19 -1.18
N ASP A 76 -17.71 -11.40 0.14
CA ASP A 76 -18.86 -11.23 1.04
C ASP A 76 -18.41 -10.69 2.40
N ALA A 77 -19.35 -10.34 3.29
CA ALA A 77 -18.97 -9.73 4.58
C ALA A 77 -18.26 -10.71 5.53
N THR A 78 -18.28 -12.02 5.26
CA THR A 78 -17.53 -13.01 6.04
C THR A 78 -16.04 -13.01 5.68
N ASN A 79 -15.69 -12.54 4.48
CA ASN A 79 -14.31 -12.43 4.02
C ASN A 79 -13.81 -10.99 3.83
N ALA A 80 -14.68 -9.99 4.00
CA ALA A 80 -14.32 -8.58 3.88
C ALA A 80 -13.17 -8.17 4.81
N GLY A 81 -13.11 -8.68 6.04
CA GLY A 81 -11.99 -8.42 6.94
C GLY A 81 -10.65 -8.95 6.42
N GLN A 82 -10.66 -10.14 5.78
CA GLN A 82 -9.45 -10.70 5.15
C GLN A 82 -9.04 -9.87 3.92
N PHE A 83 -10.01 -9.43 3.12
CA PHE A 83 -9.75 -8.55 1.98
C PHE A 83 -9.11 -7.23 2.42
N PHE A 84 -9.65 -6.55 3.43
CA PHE A 84 -9.07 -5.30 3.93
C PHE A 84 -7.68 -5.54 4.56
N ALA A 85 -7.47 -6.66 5.24
CA ALA A 85 -6.15 -7.04 5.74
C ALA A 85 -5.15 -7.25 4.60
N SER A 86 -5.54 -7.92 3.51
CA SER A 86 -4.69 -8.08 2.31
C SER A 86 -4.42 -6.75 1.62
N MET A 87 -5.41 -5.86 1.51
CA MET A 87 -5.21 -4.52 0.94
C MET A 87 -4.27 -3.67 1.78
N LYS A 88 -4.35 -3.80 3.11
CA LYS A 88 -3.38 -3.19 4.02
C LYS A 88 -1.98 -3.74 3.78
N GLN A 89 -1.84 -5.06 3.70
CA GLN A 89 -0.54 -5.70 3.43
C GLN A 89 0.07 -5.21 2.11
N ILE A 90 -0.73 -5.09 1.05
CA ILE A 90 -0.28 -4.51 -0.23
C ILE A 90 0.19 -3.06 -0.04
N GLY A 91 -0.55 -2.26 0.72
CA GLY A 91 -0.16 -0.89 1.05
C GLY A 91 1.17 -0.81 1.81
N ASP A 92 1.35 -1.68 2.82
CA ASP A 92 2.58 -1.79 3.60
C ASP A 92 3.77 -2.21 2.71
N GLU A 93 3.58 -3.21 1.84
CA GLU A 93 4.59 -3.69 0.87
C GLU A 93 4.97 -2.59 -0.15
N LEU A 94 4.02 -1.78 -0.61
CA LEU A 94 4.30 -0.61 -1.45
C LEU A 94 5.07 0.47 -0.69
N GLY A 95 4.75 0.68 0.59
CA GLY A 95 5.51 1.52 1.50
C GLY A 95 6.99 1.12 1.57
N ASP A 96 7.22 -0.18 1.81
CA ASP A 96 8.56 -0.76 1.90
C ASP A 96 9.30 -0.70 0.55
N LEU A 97 8.62 -0.97 -0.57
CA LEU A 97 9.20 -0.86 -1.91
C LEU A 97 9.66 0.57 -2.21
N GLY A 98 8.81 1.56 -1.91
CA GLY A 98 9.12 2.97 -2.11
C GLY A 98 10.32 3.42 -1.25
N GLY A 99 10.35 3.01 0.02
CA GLY A 99 11.49 3.25 0.92
C GLY A 99 12.78 2.56 0.47
N GLY A 100 12.68 1.35 -0.07
CA GLY A 100 13.79 0.58 -0.64
C GLY A 100 14.38 1.23 -1.89
N LEU A 101 13.52 1.70 -2.81
CA LEU A 101 13.95 2.44 -4.01
C LEU A 101 14.71 3.71 -3.63
N ARG A 102 14.20 4.47 -2.67
CA ARG A 102 14.88 5.66 -2.15
C ARG A 102 16.25 5.34 -1.56
N SER A 103 16.33 4.30 -0.73
CA SER A 103 17.59 3.89 -0.10
C SER A 103 18.63 3.42 -1.13
N ALA A 104 18.19 2.73 -2.18
CA ALA A 104 19.06 2.31 -3.28
C ALA A 104 19.62 3.51 -4.06
N VAL A 105 18.78 4.51 -4.33
CA VAL A 105 19.21 5.75 -4.99
C VAL A 105 20.20 6.53 -4.13
N ASP A 106 19.90 6.70 -2.83
CA ASP A 106 20.80 7.42 -1.91
C ASP A 106 22.17 6.72 -1.82
N GLY A 107 22.21 5.38 -1.82
CA GLY A 107 23.45 4.60 -1.86
C GLY A 107 24.23 4.75 -3.17
N GLN A 108 23.55 4.76 -4.31
CA GLN A 108 24.19 5.01 -5.62
C GLN A 108 24.78 6.41 -5.70
N MET A 109 24.02 7.44 -5.30
CA MET A 109 24.49 8.82 -5.29
C MET A 109 25.69 9.02 -4.34
N GLY A 110 25.67 8.40 -3.16
CA GLY A 110 26.81 8.43 -2.25
C GLY A 110 28.07 7.80 -2.86
N THR A 111 27.92 6.65 -3.50
CA THR A 111 29.02 5.95 -4.19
C THR A 111 29.56 6.76 -5.37
N GLU A 112 28.69 7.42 -6.13
CA GLU A 112 29.09 8.30 -7.25
C GLU A 112 29.83 9.54 -6.76
N LEU A 113 29.39 10.16 -5.67
CA LEU A 113 30.09 11.29 -5.05
C LEU A 113 31.46 10.89 -4.52
N ASP A 114 31.59 9.71 -3.90
CA ASP A 114 32.86 9.18 -3.44
C ASP A 114 33.81 8.90 -4.62
N ASN A 115 33.29 8.34 -5.72
CA ASN A 115 34.06 8.12 -6.95
C ASN A 115 34.51 9.44 -7.59
N LEU A 116 33.64 10.46 -7.66
CA LEU A 116 33.99 11.78 -8.15
C LEU A 116 35.04 12.46 -7.27
N ALA A 117 34.93 12.34 -5.95
CA ALA A 117 35.92 12.85 -5.02
C ALA A 117 37.26 12.11 -5.15
N ALA A 118 37.26 10.81 -5.44
CA ALA A 118 38.46 10.05 -5.72
C ALA A 118 39.11 10.50 -7.04
N ILE A 119 38.33 10.68 -8.10
CA ILE A 119 38.82 11.17 -9.41
C ILE A 119 39.39 12.59 -9.30
N ASN A 120 38.73 13.50 -8.58
CA ASN A 120 39.23 14.86 -8.36
C ASN A 120 40.49 14.92 -7.50
N LYS A 121 40.80 13.86 -6.73
CA LYS A 121 42.05 13.72 -5.97
C LYS A 121 43.19 13.09 -6.78
N ILE A 122 42.92 12.61 -8.00
CA ILE A 122 43.96 12.19 -8.93
C ILE A 122 44.50 13.45 -9.59
N ASP A 123 45.68 13.91 -9.14
CA ASP A 123 46.44 14.95 -9.85
C ASP A 123 46.62 14.53 -11.32
N PRO A 124 46.45 15.45 -12.29
CA PRO A 124 46.75 15.14 -13.68
C PRO A 124 48.23 14.77 -13.81
N PRO A 125 48.58 13.75 -14.64
CA PRO A 125 49.97 13.39 -14.84
C PRO A 125 50.76 14.60 -15.37
N ALA A 126 51.93 14.81 -14.77
CA ALA A 126 52.88 15.88 -15.11
C ALA A 126 53.33 15.84 -16.57
#